data_AF-A5HHG5-F1
#
_entry.id   AF-A5HHG5-F1
#
_cell.length_a   1.000
_cell.length_b   1.000
_cell.length_c   1.000
_cell.angle_alpha   90.00
_cell.angle_beta   90.00
_cell.angle_gamma   90.00
#
_symmetry.space_group_name_H-M   'P 1'
#
loop_
_entity.id
_entity.type
_entity.pdbx_description
1 polymer ?
#
loop_
_entity_poly.entity_id
_entity_poly.type
_entity_poly.pdbx_seq_one_letter_code
_entity_poly.pdbx_strand_id
1 'polypeptide(L)' 'TCPLQCLCDVWSEFQRANCDNRGLSSVPAGILDNIQFLDLYSNRIEKLPEGVLDPVGTY' A
#
# COMPACT_ATOMS: atom_id res chain seq x y z
N THR A 1 -8.05 -3.59 4.98
CA THR A 1 -9.14 -2.61 4.73
C THR A 1 -8.63 -1.49 3.86
N CYS A 2 -9.42 -0.97 2.91
CA CYS A 2 -8.95 0.15 2.08
C CYS A 2 -8.84 1.46 2.88
N PRO A 3 -7.66 2.10 2.97
CA PRO A 3 -7.53 3.38 3.66
C PRO A 3 -8.27 4.48 2.91
N LEU A 4 -8.91 5.40 3.64
CA LEU A 4 -9.59 6.58 3.04
C LEU A 4 -8.66 7.47 2.21
N GLN A 5 -7.36 7.42 2.50
CA GLN A 5 -6.33 8.17 1.79
C GLN A 5 -6.09 7.61 0.37
N CYS A 6 -6.49 6.36 0.11
CA CYS A 6 -6.14 5.61 -1.08
C CYS A 6 -7.41 5.20 -1.83
N LEU A 7 -7.25 4.90 -3.12
CA LEU A 7 -8.27 4.25 -3.92
C LEU A 7 -7.92 2.78 -4.03
N CYS A 8 -8.82 1.90 -3.62
CA CYS A 8 -8.63 0.46 -3.80
C CYS A 8 -9.55 -0.08 -4.88
N ASP A 9 -8.98 -0.89 -5.75
CA ASP A 9 -9.65 -1.54 -6.86
C ASP A 9 -9.03 -2.91 -7.13
N VAL A 10 -9.61 -3.62 -8.10
CA VAL A 10 -9.01 -4.84 -8.64
C VAL A 10 -8.41 -4.47 -9.99
N TRP A 11 -7.10 -4.68 -10.13
CA TRP A 11 -6.37 -4.42 -11.36
C TRP A 11 -5.69 -5.70 -11.83
N SER A 12 -6.13 -6.24 -12.98
CA SER A 12 -5.57 -7.47 -13.56
C SER A 12 -5.55 -8.66 -12.59
N GLU A 13 -6.67 -8.90 -11.88
CA GLU A 13 -6.83 -9.91 -10.81
C GLU A 13 -6.06 -9.63 -9.50
N PHE A 14 -5.29 -8.54 -9.42
CA PHE A 14 -4.60 -8.13 -8.20
C PHE A 14 -5.43 -7.11 -7.43
N GLN A 15 -5.55 -7.31 -6.12
CA GLN A 15 -6.07 -6.26 -5.24
C GLN A 15 -5.04 -5.13 -5.18
N ARG A 16 -5.44 -3.94 -5.61
CA ARG A 16 -4.57 -2.78 -5.68
C ARG A 16 -5.02 -1.70 -4.71
N ALA A 17 -4.06 -1.03 -4.08
CA ALA A 17 -4.27 0.24 -3.40
C ALA A 17 -3.41 1.32 -4.08
N ASN A 18 -4.06 2.30 -4.70
CA ASN A 18 -3.42 3.46 -5.27
C ASN A 18 -3.47 4.64 -4.29
N CYS A 19 -2.31 5.00 -3.77
CA CYS A 19 -2.11 6.13 -2.86
C CYS A 19 -1.20 7.22 -3.48
N ASP A 20 -1.15 7.31 -4.82
CA ASP A 20 -0.34 8.30 -5.53
C ASP A 20 -0.76 9.74 -5.17
N ASN A 21 0.24 10.58 -4.91
CA ASN A 21 0.13 12.02 -4.73
C ASN A 21 -0.88 12.41 -3.63
N ARG A 22 -0.85 11.68 -2.52
CA ARG A 22 -1.75 11.89 -1.37
C ARG A 22 -1.10 12.67 -0.23
N GLY A 23 0.14 13.11 -0.41
CA GLY A 23 0.89 13.85 0.61
C GLY A 23 1.18 13.04 1.87
N LEU A 24 1.20 11.70 1.75
CA LEU A 24 1.46 10.78 2.86
C LEU A 24 2.88 10.99 3.39
N SER A 25 3.02 11.02 4.72
CA SER A 25 4.30 11.00 5.42
C SER A 25 4.69 9.60 5.93
N SER A 26 3.76 8.65 5.87
CA SER A 26 3.95 7.26 6.25
C SER A 26 3.01 6.34 5.46
N VAL A 27 3.34 5.04 5.41
CA VAL A 27 2.46 4.03 4.82
C VAL A 27 1.21 3.86 5.71
N PRO A 28 -0.02 3.91 5.16
CA PRO A 28 -1.24 3.69 5.95
C PRO A 28 -1.26 2.31 6.61
N ALA A 29 -1.52 2.26 7.91
CA ALA A 29 -1.65 1.00 8.64
C ALA A 29 -2.86 0.18 8.13
N GLY A 30 -2.75 -1.15 8.10
CA GLY A 30 -3.83 -2.06 7.70
C GLY A 30 -4.10 -2.14 6.18
N ILE A 31 -3.23 -1.52 5.37
CA ILE A 31 -3.28 -1.62 3.90
C ILE A 31 -2.79 -2.98 3.39
N LEU A 32 -2.07 -3.77 4.20
CA LEU A 32 -1.25 -4.90 3.71
C LEU A 32 -1.91 -6.28 3.79
N ASP A 33 -3.03 -6.46 4.49
CA ASP A 33 -3.56 -7.82 4.73
C ASP A 33 -4.13 -8.48 3.46
N ASN A 34 -4.48 -7.69 2.44
CA ASN A 34 -5.12 -8.18 1.23
C ASN A 34 -4.73 -7.41 -0.06
N ILE A 35 -3.78 -6.49 0.01
CA ILE A 35 -3.30 -5.71 -1.14
C ILE A 35 -2.05 -6.35 -1.72
N GLN A 36 -2.08 -6.64 -3.02
CA GLN A 36 -0.98 -7.25 -3.76
C GLN A 36 -0.17 -6.19 -4.53
N PHE A 37 -0.78 -5.04 -4.83
CA PHE A 37 -0.10 -3.92 -5.46
C PHE A 37 -0.36 -2.62 -4.69
N LEU A 38 0.71 -1.97 -4.25
CA LEU A 38 0.64 -0.72 -3.51
C LEU A 38 1.41 0.38 -4.26
N ASP A 39 0.68 1.41 -4.70
CA ASP A 39 1.27 2.61 -5.29
C ASP A 39 1.43 3.71 -4.24
N LEU A 40 2.67 4.14 -4.00
CA LEU A 40 3.02 5.21 -3.06
C LEU A 40 3.70 6.39 -3.76
N TYR A 41 3.61 6.48 -5.09
CA TYR A 41 4.26 7.52 -5.86
C TYR A 41 3.88 8.95 -5.41
N SER A 42 4.79 9.91 -5.60
CA SER A 42 4.59 11.33 -5.25
C SER A 42 4.16 11.60 -3.79
N ASN A 43 4.65 10.81 -2.83
CA ASN A 43 4.45 11.05 -1.40
C ASN A 43 5.75 11.53 -0.70
N ARG A 44 5.66 11.82 0.60
CA ARG A 44 6.76 12.29 1.47
C ARG A 44 7.15 11.20 2.48
N ILE A 45 7.17 9.95 2.03
CA ILE A 45 7.50 8.80 2.88
C ILE A 45 9.03 8.64 2.89
N GLU A 46 9.66 8.96 4.01
CA GLU A 46 11.12 8.90 4.18
C GLU A 46 11.59 7.52 4.67
N LYS A 47 10.73 6.81 5.39
CA LYS A 47 11.01 5.48 5.93
C LYS A 47 9.81 4.58 5.75
N LEU A 48 10.09 3.38 5.27
CA LEU A 48 9.11 2.30 5.21
C LEU A 48 8.97 1.64 6.61
N PRO A 49 7.74 1.28 7.03
CA PRO A 49 7.56 0.45 8.21
C PRO A 49 8.36 -0.84 8.10
N GLU A 50 8.89 -1.31 9.23
CA GLU A 50 9.53 -2.61 9.30
C GLU A 50 8.50 -3.68 8.89
N GLY A 51 8.93 -4.66 8.10
CA GLY A 51 8.04 -5.70 7.59
C GLY A 51 7.19 -5.35 6.36
N VAL A 52 7.20 -4.10 5.86
CA VAL A 52 6.40 -3.75 4.66
C VAL A 52 6.91 -4.42 3.38
N LEU A 53 8.19 -4.81 3.36
CA LEU A 53 8.85 -5.52 2.26
C LEU A 53 9.14 -6.98 2.61
N ASP A 54 8.74 -7.42 3.80
CA ASP A 54 8.97 -8.81 4.17
C ASP A 54 8.18 -9.70 3.22
N PRO A 55 8.79 -10.81 2.75
CA PRO A 55 8.04 -11.79 1.99
C PRO A 55 6.86 -12.24 2.84
N VAL A 56 5.64 -12.03 2.33
CA VAL A 56 4.46 -12.69 2.88
C VAL A 56 4.71 -14.18 2.64
N GLY A 57 4.94 -14.93 3.71
CA GLY A 57 5.54 -16.27 3.69
C GLY A 57 5.03 -17.19 2.56
N THR A 58 5.98 -17.94 2.00
CA THR A 58 5.77 -18.97 0.97
C THR A 58 4.84 -20.10 1.45
N TYR A 59 4.16 -20.70 0.48
CA TYR A 59 3.37 -21.95 0.56
C TYR A 59 4.04 -23.07 1.37
#